data_AF-A0A4Y1ZJ50-F1
#
_entry.id   AF-A0A4Y1ZJ50-F1
#
_cell.length_a   1.000
_cell.length_b   1.000
_cell.length_c   1.000
_cell.angle_alpha   90.00
_cell.angle_beta   90.00
_cell.angle_gamma   90.00
#
_symmetry.space_group_name_H-M   'P 1'
#
loop_
_entity.id
_entity.type
_entity.pdbx_description
1 polymer ?
#
loop_
_entity_poly.entity_id
_entity_poly.type
_entity_poly.pdbx_seq_one_letter_code
_entity_poly.pdbx_strand_id
1 'polypeptide(L)'
;MGEDAVIAGFAPQGVQSCLETLNAFCQQDCPIVISSVSVQQVKTDKGDLATEIAKILGVDTSIFDDPTKTLEDIGVDSFAKVELKHLIDTNTHLNVTLDEVRRMSMRDIKALIEKVESKGTEAAPLFASDHV
;
A
#
# COMPACT_ATOMS: atom_id res chain seq x y z
N MET A 1 37.14 -4.12 7.08
CA MET A 1 36.31 -5.14 7.74
C MET A 1 36.05 -6.22 6.70
N GLY A 2 36.50 -7.44 6.95
CA GLY A 2 36.46 -8.54 5.98
C GLY A 2 35.05 -9.10 5.80
N GLU A 3 34.89 -9.94 4.78
CA GLU A 3 33.67 -10.66 4.41
C GLU A 3 33.03 -11.51 5.53
N ASP A 4 33.76 -11.74 6.63
CA ASP A 4 33.33 -12.47 7.83
C ASP A 4 32.89 -11.57 9.01
N ALA A 5 32.60 -10.28 8.77
CA ALA A 5 32.13 -9.39 9.83
C ALA A 5 30.70 -9.78 10.28
N VAL A 6 30.59 -10.54 11.37
CA VAL A 6 29.31 -10.92 11.97
C VAL A 6 28.71 -9.73 12.71
N ILE A 7 27.55 -9.25 12.25
CA ILE A 7 26.78 -8.19 12.91
C ILE A 7 25.54 -8.85 13.51
N ALA A 8 25.39 -8.74 14.83
CA ALA A 8 24.25 -9.28 15.58
C ALA A 8 23.94 -10.77 15.30
N GLY A 9 24.97 -11.60 15.06
CA GLY A 9 24.81 -13.04 14.81
C GLY A 9 24.54 -13.43 13.36
N PHE A 10 24.43 -12.46 12.45
CA PHE A 10 24.27 -12.70 11.02
C PHE A 10 25.55 -12.35 10.26
N ALA A 11 26.00 -13.27 9.41
CA ALA A 11 27.03 -12.99 8.42
C ALA A 11 26.41 -12.23 7.23
N PRO A 12 27.13 -11.28 6.62
CA PRO A 12 26.64 -10.58 5.44
C PRO A 12 26.43 -11.57 4.29
N GLN A 13 25.18 -11.65 3.79
CA GLN A 13 24.90 -12.42 2.58
C GLN A 13 25.32 -11.61 1.35
N GLY A 14 26.25 -12.15 0.57
CA GLY A 14 26.66 -11.55 -0.69
C GLY A 14 25.57 -11.68 -1.75
N VAL A 15 25.15 -10.56 -2.33
CA VAL A 15 24.22 -10.51 -3.48
C VAL A 15 24.94 -10.28 -4.80
N GLN A 16 26.25 -10.58 -4.85
CA GLN A 16 27.15 -10.25 -5.95
C GLN A 16 26.62 -10.75 -7.31
N SER A 17 26.18 -12.01 -7.38
CA SER A 17 25.62 -12.61 -8.61
C SER A 17 24.39 -11.85 -9.16
N CYS A 18 23.50 -11.36 -8.27
CA CYS A 18 22.34 -10.56 -8.67
C CYS A 18 22.77 -9.18 -9.18
N LEU A 19 23.69 -8.51 -8.46
CA LEU A 19 24.18 -7.19 -8.85
C LEU A 19 24.98 -7.21 -10.15
N GLU A 20 25.76 -8.26 -10.40
CA GLU A 20 26.49 -8.45 -11.66
C GLU A 20 25.54 -8.62 -12.85
N THR A 21 24.49 -9.41 -12.67
CA THR A 21 23.46 -9.61 -13.70
C THR A 21 22.69 -8.32 -13.98
N LEU A 22 22.32 -7.57 -12.93
CA LEU A 22 21.64 -6.29 -13.05
C LEU A 22 22.54 -5.24 -13.72
N ASN A 23 23.83 -5.22 -13.39
CA ASN A 23 24.80 -4.35 -14.04
C ASN A 23 24.96 -4.67 -15.53
N ALA A 24 25.05 -5.95 -15.91
CA ALA A 24 25.08 -6.37 -17.31
C ALA A 24 23.81 -5.97 -18.07
N PHE A 25 22.64 -6.06 -17.41
CA PHE A 25 21.37 -5.62 -17.97
C PHE A 25 21.32 -4.10 -18.19
N CYS A 26 21.77 -3.29 -17.23
CA CYS A 26 21.77 -1.82 -17.35
C CYS A 26 22.79 -1.28 -18.36
N GLN A 27 23.82 -2.06 -18.72
CA GLN A 27 24.86 -1.67 -19.68
C GLN A 27 24.55 -2.09 -21.13
N GLN A 28 23.35 -2.61 -21.43
CA GLN A 28 22.98 -3.00 -22.78
C GLN A 28 22.88 -1.77 -23.72
N ASP A 29 23.43 -1.88 -24.92
CA ASP A 29 23.36 -0.83 -25.96
C ASP A 29 21.96 -0.66 -26.58
N CYS A 30 20.98 -1.49 -26.18
CA CYS A 30 19.60 -1.42 -26.63
C CYS A 30 18.70 -0.71 -25.61
N PRO A 31 17.67 0.04 -26.05
CA PRO A 31 16.74 0.69 -25.14
C PRO A 31 15.94 -0.36 -24.35
N ILE A 32 16.02 -0.28 -23.03
CA ILE A 32 15.21 -1.10 -22.12
C ILE A 32 13.80 -0.52 -22.11
N VAL A 33 12.86 -1.24 -22.72
CA VAL A 33 11.44 -0.86 -22.75
C VAL A 33 10.66 -1.56 -21.64
N ILE A 34 9.76 -0.83 -20.99
CA ILE A 34 8.76 -1.40 -20.08
C ILE A 34 7.39 -1.30 -20.73
N SER A 35 6.66 -2.41 -20.78
CA SER A 35 5.25 -2.43 -21.15
C SER A 35 4.43 -2.38 -19.87
N SER A 36 3.74 -1.26 -19.65
CA SER A 36 2.80 -1.13 -18.54
C SER A 36 1.39 -0.98 -19.10
N VAL A 37 0.48 -1.86 -18.68
CA VAL A 37 -0.95 -1.70 -18.95
C VAL A 37 -1.54 -0.89 -17.80
N SER A 38 -2.16 0.25 -18.11
CA SER A 38 -2.98 0.96 -17.12
C SER A 38 -4.23 0.14 -16.86
N VAL A 39 -4.29 -0.54 -15.71
CA VAL A 39 -5.52 -1.17 -15.27
C VAL A 39 -6.47 -0.05 -14.84
N GLN A 40 -7.50 0.18 -15.65
CA GLN A 40 -8.64 0.95 -15.20
C GLN A 40 -9.41 0.06 -14.23
N GLN A 41 -9.19 0.27 -12.93
CA GLN A 41 -9.93 -0.43 -11.89
C GLN A 41 -11.41 -0.04 -12.04
N VAL A 42 -12.17 -0.87 -12.76
CA VAL A 42 -13.62 -0.91 -12.62
C VAL A 42 -13.85 -1.16 -11.14
N LYS A 43 -14.58 -0.27 -10.46
CA LYS A 43 -15.00 -0.44 -9.08
C LYS A 43 -15.82 -1.73 -9.02
N THR A 44 -15.13 -2.87 -8.90
CA THR A 44 -15.72 -4.12 -8.48
C THR A 44 -16.29 -3.85 -7.10
N ASP A 45 -17.45 -4.42 -6.77
CA ASP A 45 -18.02 -4.40 -5.43
C ASP A 45 -16.90 -4.72 -4.43
N LYS A 46 -16.30 -3.66 -3.88
CA LYS A 46 -15.18 -3.76 -2.96
C LYS A 46 -15.83 -4.27 -1.69
N GLY A 47 -15.38 -5.42 -1.21
CA GLY A 47 -15.82 -5.94 0.07
C GLY A 47 -15.74 -4.84 1.13
N ASP A 48 -16.57 -4.95 2.17
CA ASP A 48 -16.63 -3.95 3.23
C ASP A 48 -15.22 -3.54 3.71
N LEU A 49 -14.86 -2.29 3.42
CA LEU A 49 -13.54 -1.73 3.70
C LEU A 49 -13.21 -1.83 5.21
N ALA A 50 -14.24 -1.73 6.07
CA ALA A 50 -14.08 -1.92 7.50
C ALA A 50 -13.61 -3.34 7.82
N THR A 51 -14.23 -4.35 7.21
CA THR A 51 -13.85 -5.76 7.37
C THR A 51 -12.43 -6.04 6.88
N GLU A 52 -12.01 -5.44 5.76
CA GLU A 52 -10.66 -5.66 5.22
C GLU A 52 -9.57 -4.99 6.07
N ILE A 53 -9.82 -3.76 6.55
CA ILE A 53 -8.93 -3.08 7.50
C ILE A 53 -8.83 -3.88 8.80
N ALA A 54 -9.95 -4.36 9.34
CA ALA A 54 -9.96 -5.17 10.57
C ALA A 54 -9.10 -6.44 10.43
N LYS A 55 -9.14 -7.11 9.27
CA LYS A 55 -8.31 -8.28 8.96
C LYS A 55 -6.81 -7.96 8.94
N ILE A 56 -6.39 -6.88 8.28
CA ILE A 56 -4.98 -6.46 8.23
C ILE A 56 -4.47 -6.13 9.64
N LEU A 57 -5.30 -5.47 10.42
CA LEU A 57 -4.97 -5.10 11.80
C LEU A 57 -5.06 -6.28 12.78
N GLY A 58 -5.61 -7.43 12.37
CA GLY A 58 -5.80 -8.60 13.21
C GLY A 58 -6.80 -8.40 14.36
N VAL A 59 -7.77 -7.50 14.18
CA VAL A 59 -8.77 -7.11 15.19
C VAL A 59 -10.20 -7.25 14.64
N ASP A 60 -11.20 -7.19 15.52
CA ASP A 60 -12.61 -7.16 15.12
C ASP A 60 -13.06 -5.74 14.72
N THR A 61 -14.11 -5.66 13.90
CA THR A 61 -14.69 -4.38 13.43
C THR A 61 -15.24 -3.49 14.54
N SER A 62 -15.45 -4.03 15.75
CA SER A 62 -15.87 -3.27 16.93
C SER A 62 -14.83 -2.24 17.39
N ILE A 63 -13.56 -2.37 16.97
CA ILE A 63 -12.51 -1.42 17.32
C ILE A 63 -12.77 -0.02 16.76
N PHE A 64 -13.52 0.09 15.66
CA PHE A 64 -13.85 1.38 15.04
C PHE A 64 -14.84 2.20 15.86
N ASP A 65 -15.56 1.57 16.80
CA ASP A 65 -16.47 2.25 17.71
C ASP A 65 -15.79 2.86 18.94
N ASP A 66 -14.50 2.58 19.16
CA ASP A 66 -13.66 3.27 20.14
C ASP A 66 -12.82 4.37 19.44
N PRO A 67 -13.33 5.62 19.35
CA PRO A 67 -12.68 6.68 18.58
C PRO A 67 -11.40 7.21 19.22
N THR A 68 -11.02 6.73 20.41
CA THR A 68 -9.86 7.24 21.15
C THR A 68 -8.58 6.43 20.93
N LYS A 69 -8.71 5.18 20.46
CA LYS A 69 -7.56 4.31 20.23
C LYS A 69 -6.80 4.68 18.97
N THR A 70 -5.48 4.67 19.09
CA THR A 70 -4.55 4.84 17.97
C THR A 70 -4.01 3.49 17.49
N LEU A 71 -3.41 3.46 16.30
CA LEU A 71 -2.71 2.28 15.79
C LEU A 71 -1.50 1.89 16.66
N GLU A 72 -0.95 2.82 17.43
CA GLU A 72 0.11 2.55 18.40
C GLU A 72 -0.42 1.83 19.63
N ASP A 73 -1.60 2.21 20.13
CA ASP A 73 -2.25 1.56 21.29
C ASP A 73 -2.69 0.13 20.98
N ILE A 74 -3.01 -0.16 19.72
CA ILE A 74 -3.35 -1.52 19.23
C ILE A 74 -2.07 -2.37 19.08
N GLY A 75 -0.89 -1.74 19.02
CA GLY A 75 0.39 -2.45 18.84
C GLY A 75 0.62 -2.91 17.40
N VAL A 76 0.07 -2.18 16.42
CA VAL A 76 0.19 -2.52 15.00
C VAL A 76 1.65 -2.37 14.55
N ASP A 77 2.19 -3.42 13.95
CA ASP A 77 3.56 -3.42 13.46
C ASP A 77 3.73 -2.54 12.21
N SER A 78 4.98 -2.31 11.81
CA SER A 78 5.29 -1.42 10.68
C SER A 78 4.85 -1.98 9.34
N PHE A 79 4.75 -3.30 9.18
CA PHE A 79 4.31 -3.96 7.96
C PHE A 79 2.79 -3.82 7.78
N ALA A 80 2.03 -4.10 8.84
CA ALA A 80 0.58 -3.89 8.84
C ALA A 80 0.20 -2.42 8.57
N LYS A 81 1.00 -1.44 9.02
CA LYS A 81 0.82 -0.01 8.65
C LYS A 81 1.05 0.27 7.17
N VAL A 82 2.01 -0.40 6.52
CA VAL A 82 2.25 -0.27 5.07
C VAL A 82 1.13 -0.91 4.28
N GLU A 83 0.65 -2.08 4.71
CA GLU A 83 -0.48 -2.77 4.08
C GLU A 83 -1.76 -1.94 4.20
N LEU A 84 -2.01 -1.36 5.37
CA LEU A 84 -3.11 -0.42 5.59
C LEU A 84 -3.04 0.79 4.66
N LYS A 85 -1.86 1.41 4.51
CA LYS A 85 -1.66 2.51 3.56
C LYS A 85 -2.03 2.09 2.13
N HIS A 86 -1.52 0.93 1.69
CA HIS A 86 -1.78 0.42 0.35
C HIS A 86 -3.26 0.13 0.11
N LEU A 87 -3.93 -0.48 1.11
CA LEU A 87 -5.35 -0.74 1.07
C LEU A 87 -6.16 0.55 0.94
N ILE A 88 -5.82 1.57 1.74
CA ILE A 88 -6.46 2.88 1.69
C ILE A 88 -6.25 3.56 0.32
N ASP A 89 -5.01 3.62 -0.18
CA ASP A 89 -4.71 4.28 -1.45
C ASP A 89 -5.49 3.65 -2.61
N THR A 90 -5.53 2.31 -2.62
CA THR A 90 -6.18 1.52 -3.69
C THR A 90 -7.71 1.57 -3.58
N ASN A 91 -8.26 1.60 -2.37
CA ASN A 91 -9.70 1.61 -2.17
C ASN A 91 -10.32 3.00 -2.34
N THR A 92 -9.61 4.04 -1.93
CA THR A 92 -10.17 5.40 -1.78
C THR A 92 -9.63 6.41 -2.81
N HIS A 93 -8.60 6.05 -3.58
CA HIS A 93 -7.84 6.95 -4.46
C HIS A 93 -7.28 8.19 -3.73
N LEU A 94 -7.16 8.13 -2.40
CA LEU A 94 -6.50 9.15 -1.59
C LEU A 94 -5.06 8.72 -1.41
N ASN A 95 -4.10 9.59 -1.73
CA ASN A 95 -2.69 9.30 -1.49
C ASN A 95 -2.34 9.68 -0.04
N VAL A 96 -2.34 8.70 0.85
CA VAL A 96 -2.01 8.88 2.27
C VAL A 96 -0.53 8.61 2.50
N THR A 97 0.14 9.42 3.30
CA THR A 97 1.56 9.21 3.66
C THR A 97 1.72 8.24 4.82
N LEU A 98 2.89 7.59 4.91
CA LEU A 98 3.17 6.66 6.01
C LEU A 98 3.17 7.34 7.39
N ASP A 99 3.53 8.63 7.45
CA ASP A 99 3.51 9.42 8.68
C ASP A 99 2.09 9.80 9.12
N GLU A 100 1.18 10.01 8.17
CA GLU A 100 -0.25 10.13 8.47
C GLU A 100 -0.78 8.81 9.03
N VAL A 101 -0.52 7.68 8.36
CA VAL A 101 -0.96 6.36 8.85
C VAL A 101 -0.42 6.07 10.24
N ARG A 102 0.83 6.41 10.57
CA ARG A 102 1.38 6.20 11.92
C ARG A 102 0.59 6.92 13.02
N ARG A 103 0.07 8.12 12.72
CA ARG A 103 -0.65 8.97 13.68
C ARG A 103 -2.18 8.84 13.59
N MET A 104 -2.70 7.97 12.73
CA MET A 104 -4.14 7.77 12.59
C MET A 104 -4.75 7.10 13.82
N SER A 105 -5.93 7.59 14.18
CA SER A 105 -6.83 7.00 15.17
C SER A 105 -7.95 6.21 14.49
N MET A 106 -8.66 5.38 15.27
CA MET A 106 -9.84 4.65 14.78
C MET A 106 -10.92 5.61 14.27
N ARG A 107 -11.00 6.84 14.81
CA ARG A 107 -11.90 7.88 14.31
C ARG A 107 -11.57 8.28 12.87
N ASP A 108 -10.29 8.48 12.57
CA ASP A 108 -9.84 8.91 11.23
C ASP A 108 -10.12 7.81 10.20
N ILE A 109 -9.89 6.55 10.59
CA ILE A 109 -10.19 5.38 9.75
C ILE A 109 -11.71 5.25 9.53
N LYS A 110 -12.53 5.43 10.56
CA LYS A 110 -14.00 5.39 10.44
C LYS A 110 -14.51 6.49 9.50
N ALA A 111 -14.02 7.72 9.66
CA ALA A 111 -14.38 8.83 8.78
C ALA A 111 -13.98 8.58 7.31
N LEU A 112 -12.87 7.87 7.09
CA LEU A 112 -12.43 7.47 5.76
C LEU A 112 -13.39 6.45 5.13
N ILE A 113 -13.82 5.44 5.90
CA ILE A 113 -14.78 4.43 5.47
C ILE A 113 -16.11 5.10 5.07
N GLU A 114 -16.67 5.95 5.94
CA GLU A 114 -17.91 6.69 5.67
C GLU A 114 -17.80 7.56 4.41
N LYS A 115 -16.65 8.22 4.21
CA LYS A 115 -16.39 9.04 3.02
C LYS A 115 -16.39 8.22 1.73
N VAL A 116 -15.91 6.98 1.77
CA VAL A 116 -15.89 6.08 0.61
C VAL A 116 -17.29 5.62 0.25
N GLU A 117 -18.10 5.26 1.24
CA GLU A 117 -19.51 4.87 1.05
C GLU A 117 -20.33 6.01 0.42
N SER A 118 -20.07 7.26 0.81
CA SER A 118 -20.79 8.44 0.26
C SER A 118 -20.44 8.82 -1.18
N LYS A 119 -19.28 8.38 -1.72
CA LYS A 119 -18.78 8.75 -3.05
C LYS A 119 -19.20 7.78 -4.17
N GLY A 120 -20.15 6.88 -3.91
CA GLY A 120 -20.53 5.77 -4.77
C GLY A 120 -21.20 6.06 -6.13
N THR A 121 -21.44 7.31 -6.57
CA THR A 121 -22.32 7.55 -7.75
C THR A 121 -21.73 8.30 -8.95
N GLU A 122 -20.55 8.92 -8.90
CA GLU A 122 -20.05 9.63 -10.09
C GLU A 122 -19.08 8.79 -10.92
N ALA A 123 -19.62 8.11 -11.94
CA ALA A 123 -18.86 7.55 -13.05
C ALA A 123 -19.12 8.42 -14.30
N ALA A 124 -18.22 9.36 -14.58
CA ALA A 124 -18.19 10.06 -15.86
C ALA A 124 -17.46 9.17 -16.90
N PRO A 125 -18.08 8.83 -18.04
CA PRO A 125 -17.39 8.18 -19.13
C PRO A 125 -16.69 9.24 -19.98
N LEU A 126 -15.36 9.17 -20.09
CA LEU A 126 -14.63 10.01 -21.03
C LEU A 126 -13.53 9.21 -21.70
N PHE A 127 -13.93 8.48 -22.75
CA PHE A 127 -13.14 8.40 -23.98
C PHE A 127 -14.13 8.29 -25.15
N ALA A 128 -14.67 9.44 -25.57
CA ALA A 128 -14.96 9.62 -26.97
C ALA A 128 -13.60 9.74 -27.66
N SER A 129 -13.15 8.68 -28.31
CA SER A 129 -12.01 8.75 -29.20
C SER A 129 -12.43 9.56 -30.42
N ASP A 130 -12.15 10.86 -30.38
CA ASP A 130 -12.11 11.70 -31.57
C ASP A 130 -10.65 11.98 -31.91
N HIS A 131 -10.33 11.56 -33.14
CA HIS A 131 -9.39 12.17 -34.08
C HIS A 131 -7.93 11.64 -34.22
N VAL A 132 -7.76 10.99 -35.39
CA VAL A 132 -6.64 10.85 -36.35
C VAL A 132 -5.47 9.91 -36.05
#